data_AF-A0AAD5SDM8-F1
#
_entry.id   AF-A0AAD5SDM8-F1
#
_cell.length_a   1.000
_cell.length_b   1.000
_cell.length_c   1.000
_cell.angle_alpha   90.00
_cell.angle_beta   90.00
_cell.angle_gamma   90.00
#
_symmetry.space_group_name_H-M   'P 1'
#
loop_
_entity.id
_entity.type
_entity.pdbx_description
1 polymer ?
#
loop_
_entity_poly.entity_id
_entity_poly.type
_entity_poly.pdbx_seq_one_letter_code
_entity_poly.pdbx_strand_id
1 'polypeptide(L)' 'MIAPIARRAVQSTAVKTTAPALAIWGAFAGTAALFFLEPTPIARNDVFKNLPLIGGWWQKKLDAAAQKD' A
#
# COMPACT_ATOMS: atom_id res chain seq x y z
N MET A 1 -34.25 0.28 -36.43
CA MET A 1 -33.07 -0.62 -36.32
C MET A 1 -32.26 -0.13 -35.13
N ILE A 2 -32.30 -0.82 -33.99
CA ILE A 2 -31.62 -0.40 -32.76
C ILE A 2 -30.78 -1.59 -32.29
N ALA A 3 -29.45 -1.44 -32.29
CA ALA A 3 -28.54 -2.51 -31.87
C ALA A 3 -28.60 -2.70 -30.35
N PRO A 4 -28.53 -3.95 -29.84
CA PRO A 4 -28.47 -4.20 -28.41
C PRO A 4 -27.11 -3.74 -27.87
N ILE A 5 -27.16 -2.84 -26.88
CA ILE A 5 -26.01 -2.40 -26.11
C ILE A 5 -25.58 -3.59 -25.24
N ALA A 6 -24.55 -4.31 -25.66
CA ALA A 6 -23.98 -5.40 -24.88
C ALA A 6 -23.46 -4.84 -23.56
N ARG A 7 -24.24 -4.96 -22.48
CA ARG A 7 -23.75 -4.74 -21.12
C ARG A 7 -22.63 -5.75 -20.90
N ARG A 8 -21.39 -5.26 -20.84
CA ARG A 8 -20.21 -6.03 -20.49
C ARG A 8 -20.42 -6.51 -19.06
N ALA A 9 -21.03 -7.67 -18.91
CA ALA A 9 -21.06 -8.39 -17.64
C ALA A 9 -19.59 -8.48 -17.21
N VAL A 10 -19.26 -7.92 -16.05
CA VAL A 10 -17.93 -8.05 -15.44
C VAL A 10 -17.76 -9.54 -15.18
N GLN A 11 -17.18 -10.24 -16.15
CA GLN A 11 -16.99 -11.68 -16.11
C GLN A 11 -16.12 -11.97 -14.88
N SER A 12 -16.61 -12.83 -14.00
CA SER A 12 -15.95 -13.22 -12.75
C SER A 12 -14.51 -13.72 -12.96
N THR A 13 -14.18 -14.17 -14.17
CA THR A 13 -12.84 -14.56 -14.62
C THR A 13 -11.89 -13.35 -14.78
N ALA A 14 -12.37 -12.22 -15.30
CA ALA A 14 -11.57 -11.01 -15.47
C ALA A 14 -11.18 -10.38 -14.13
N VAL A 15 -12.03 -10.51 -13.11
CA VAL A 15 -11.72 -10.06 -11.74
C VAL A 15 -10.61 -10.92 -11.12
N LYS A 16 -10.62 -12.25 -11.34
CA LYS A 16 -9.59 -13.16 -10.83
C LYS A 16 -8.21 -12.89 -11.42
N THR A 17 -8.12 -12.50 -12.69
CA THR A 17 -6.84 -12.20 -13.35
C THR A 17 -6.31 -10.81 -13.04
N THR A 18 -7.17 -9.84 -12.74
CA THR A 18 -6.78 -8.46 -12.42
C THR A 18 -6.59 -8.20 -10.93
N ALA A 19 -7.17 -9.02 -10.06
CA ALA A 19 -7.00 -8.95 -8.61
C ALA A 19 -5.53 -8.91 -8.15
N PRO A 20 -4.62 -9.80 -8.59
CA PRO A 20 -3.23 -9.74 -8.13
C PRO A 20 -2.51 -8.47 -8.59
N ALA A 21 -2.77 -8.00 -9.82
CA ALA A 21 -2.20 -6.76 -10.31
C ALA A 21 -2.70 -5.54 -9.52
N LEU A 22 -4.00 -5.46 -9.24
CA LEU A 22 -4.59 -4.42 -8.39
C LEU A 22 -4.06 -4.46 -6.96
N ALA A 23 -3.80 -5.65 -6.41
CA ALA A 23 -3.21 -5.80 -5.09
C ALA A 23 -1.76 -5.27 -5.06
N ILE A 24 -0.95 -5.56 -6.09
CA ILE A 24 0.42 -5.06 -6.21
C ILE A 24 0.42 -3.53 -6.35
N TRP A 25 -0.42 -3.00 -7.25
CA TRP A 25 -0.54 -1.55 -7.44
C TRP A 25 -1.09 -0.85 -6.20
N GLY A 26 -2.06 -1.46 -5.50
CA GLY A 26 -2.59 -0.96 -4.23
C GLY A 26 -1.55 -0.95 -3.12
N ALA A 27 -0.73 -2.00 -3.02
CA ALA A 27 0.38 -2.07 -2.06
C ALA A 27 1.44 -1.00 -2.34
N PHE A 28 1.81 -0.81 -3.61
CA PHE A 28 2.74 0.26 -4.02
C PHE A 28 2.16 1.65 -3.74
N ALA A 29 0.93 1.92 -4.16
CA ALA A 29 0.27 3.20 -3.95
C ALA A 29 0.06 3.50 -2.46
N GLY A 30 -0.32 2.49 -1.66
CA GLY A 30 -0.46 2.61 -0.21
C GLY A 30 0.88 2.89 0.48
N THR A 31 1.94 2.19 0.09
CA THR A 31 3.28 2.43 0.63
C THR A 31 3.80 3.81 0.25
N ALA A 32 3.62 4.24 -0.99
CA ALA A 32 3.98 5.57 -1.44
C ALA A 32 3.18 6.65 -0.71
N ALA A 33 1.87 6.44 -0.52
CA ALA A 33 1.04 7.35 0.26
C ALA A 33 1.55 7.46 1.71
N LEU A 34 1.85 6.35 2.38
CA LEU A 34 2.46 6.34 3.71
C LEU A 34 3.80 7.10 3.75
N PHE A 35 4.58 7.05 2.67
CA PHE A 35 5.87 7.75 2.55
C PHE A 35 5.72 9.25 2.32
N PHE A 36 4.70 9.67 1.57
CA PHE A 36 4.43 11.08 1.26
C PHE A 36 3.61 11.79 2.34
N LEU A 37 2.85 11.07 3.17
CA LEU A 37 2.01 11.64 4.24
C LEU A 37 2.78 11.95 5.55
N GLU A 38 4.11 12.08 5.52
CA GLU A 38 4.93 12.37 6.70
C GLU A 38 4.52 13.71 7.33
N PRO A 39 4.04 13.74 8.60
CA PRO A 39 4.68 13.16 9.77
C PRO A 39 3.70 12.34 10.63
N THR A 40 3.66 11.02 10.43
CA THR A 40 2.95 10.14 11.39
C THR A 40 3.92 9.10 11.94
N PRO A 41 4.54 9.38 13.11
CA PRO A 41 5.40 8.41 13.80
C PRO A 41 4.68 7.07 14.05
N ILE A 42 3.34 7.04 14.08
CA ILE A 42 2.52 5.83 14.25
C ILE A 42 2.75 4.78 13.15
N ALA A 43 2.66 5.15 11.88
CA ALA A 43 2.81 4.16 10.79
C ALA A 43 4.23 3.58 10.76
N ARG A 44 5.21 4.42 11.09
CA ARG A 44 6.63 4.04 11.15
C ARG A 44 6.93 3.16 12.39
N ASN A 45 6.24 3.38 13.50
CA ASN A 45 6.38 2.58 14.72
C ASN A 45 5.75 1.19 14.58
N ASP A 46 4.52 1.09 14.06
CA ASP A 46 3.79 -0.20 14.01
C ASP A 46 4.15 -1.06 12.80
N VAL A 47 4.31 -0.45 11.62
CA VAL A 47 4.54 -1.22 10.38
C VAL A 47 6.03 -1.49 10.20
N PHE A 48 6.87 -0.47 10.33
CA PHE A 48 8.28 -0.60 9.95
C PHE A 48 9.16 -1.24 11.02
N LYS A 49 8.83 -1.14 12.32
CA LYS A 49 9.59 -1.85 13.39
C LYS A 49 9.32 -3.36 13.41
N ASN A 50 8.11 -3.78 13.05
CA ASN A 50 7.73 -5.19 13.01
C ASN A 50 8.23 -5.94 11.76
N LEU A 51 9.00 -5.27 10.88
CA LEU A 51 9.63 -5.93 9.75
C LEU A 51 10.87 -6.75 10.22
N PRO A 52 10.90 -8.07 10.03
CA PRO A 52 11.96 -8.94 10.58
C PRO A 52 13.35 -8.67 9.99
N LEU A 53 13.44 -8.06 8.80
CA LEU A 53 14.71 -7.82 8.10
C LEU A 53 15.26 -6.40 8.29
N ILE A 54 14.39 -5.39 8.43
CA ILE A 54 14.80 -3.97 8.44
C ILE A 54 14.30 -3.21 9.67
N GLY A 55 13.58 -3.87 10.58
CA GLY A 55 13.00 -3.26 11.78
C GLY A 55 14.04 -2.62 12.69
N GLY A 56 15.22 -3.24 12.85
CA GLY A 56 16.31 -2.67 13.64
C GLY A 56 16.93 -1.40 13.04
N TRP A 57 16.95 -1.26 11.71
CA TRP A 57 17.43 -0.06 11.03
C TRP A 57 16.44 1.09 11.19
N TRP A 58 15.14 0.80 11.04
CA TRP A 58 14.06 1.76 11.26
C TRP A 58 13.94 2.18 12.71
N GLN A 59 14.11 1.27 13.68
CA GLN A 59 14.16 1.57 15.11
C GLN A 59 15.20 2.65 15.42
N LYS A 60 16.44 2.51 14.93
CA LYS A 60 17.50 3.50 15.14
C LYS A 60 17.19 4.86 14.51
N LYS A 61 16.62 4.87 13.30
CA LYS A 61 16.22 6.10 12.60
C LYS A 61 15.06 6.81 13.33
N LEU A 62 14.15 6.04 13.90
CA LEU A 62 13.00 6.53 14.67
C LEU A 62 13.42 7.11 16.01
N ASP A 63 14.26 6.42 16.78
CA ASP A 63 14.79 6.95 18.04
C ASP A 63 15.59 8.24 17.82
N ALA A 64 16.36 8.32 16.73
CA ALA A 64 17.11 9.52 16.36
C ALA A 64 16.21 10.68 15.87
N ALA A 65 15.03 10.37 15.30
CA ALA A 65 14.04 11.37 14.92
C ALA A 65 13.26 11.89 16.15
N ALA A 66 12.95 11.02 17.11
CA ALA A 66 12.27 11.38 18.35
C ALA A 66 13.15 12.21 19.30
N GLN A 67 14.48 12.14 19.19
CA GLN A 67 15.42 12.98 19.96
C GLN A 67 15.65 14.38 19.39
N LYS A 68 15.04 14.73 18.24
CA LYS A 68 15.20 16.03 17.58
C LYS A 68 14.03 17.00 17.78
N ASP A 69 13.02 16.60 18.54
CA ASP A 69 12.00 17.48 19.16
C ASP A 69 12.40 17.80 20.61
#